data_AF-A0A6B2Z1K5-F1
#
_entry.id   AF-A0A6B2Z1K5-F1
#
_cell.length_a   1.000
_cell.length_b   1.000
_cell.length_c   1.000
_cell.angle_alpha   90.00
_cell.angle_beta   90.00
_cell.angle_gamma   90.00
#
_symmetry.space_group_name_H-M   'P 1'
#
loop_
_entity.id
_entity.type
_entity.pdbx_description
1 polymer ?
#
loop_
_entity_poly.entity_id
_entity_poly.type
_entity_poly.pdbx_seq_one_letter_code
_entity_poly.pdbx_strand_id
1 'polypeptide(L)'
;MSEQPAPDLMAICDICMQLIEDGDGHVWADQDDANTAFYNTDDGHNPLEFLGLTTRVDIVAWRTTHTACALSDYAYKIEVERIRTWPAFLHWSAHLAAKKWNVATDWQLFVLRTLEPKRGAVSGLRPMRPRALDFDGIGT
;
A
#
# COMPACT_ATOMS: atom_id res chain seq x y z
N MET A 1 9.83 0.74 -29.20
CA MET A 1 10.06 0.55 -27.76
C MET A 1 9.71 1.87 -27.11
N SER A 2 8.58 1.96 -26.43
CA SER A 2 8.18 3.19 -25.74
C SER A 2 9.11 3.39 -24.56
N GLU A 3 9.73 4.57 -24.48
CA GLU A 3 10.59 4.95 -23.36
C GLU A 3 9.75 4.96 -22.07
N GLN A 4 10.10 4.10 -21.11
CA GLN A 4 9.42 4.12 -19.81
C GLN A 4 9.85 5.38 -19.05
N PRO A 5 8.91 6.11 -18.41
CA PRO A 5 9.25 7.27 -17.60
C PRO A 5 10.20 6.87 -16.48
N ALA A 6 11.20 7.71 -16.22
CA ALA A 6 12.14 7.49 -15.13
C ALA A 6 11.40 7.40 -13.78
N PRO A 7 11.85 6.53 -12.86
CA PRO A 7 11.22 6.39 -11.55
C PRO A 7 11.33 7.69 -10.75
N ASP A 8 10.23 8.13 -10.15
CA ASP A 8 10.16 9.24 -9.19
C ASP A 8 9.82 8.75 -7.76
N LEU A 9 9.57 7.44 -7.62
CA LEU A 9 9.44 6.73 -6.36
C LEU A 9 10.53 5.67 -6.21
N MET A 10 11.07 5.54 -5.00
CA MET A 10 11.91 4.42 -4.56
C MET A 10 11.11 3.46 -3.69
N ALA A 11 11.43 2.18 -3.75
CA ALA A 11 10.86 1.17 -2.87
C ALA A 11 11.92 0.70 -1.87
N ILE A 12 11.58 0.71 -0.59
CA ILE A 12 12.43 0.24 0.52
C ILE A 12 11.71 -0.92 1.18
N CYS A 13 12.39 -2.06 1.31
CA CYS A 13 11.82 -3.26 1.90
C CYS A 13 11.50 -3.06 3.39
N ASP A 14 10.29 -3.43 3.80
CA ASP A 14 9.81 -3.36 5.19
C ASP A 14 10.54 -4.32 6.14
N ILE A 15 11.26 -5.31 5.59
CA ILE A 15 11.94 -6.35 6.37
C ILE A 15 13.43 -6.10 6.50
N CYS A 16 14.16 -6.04 5.38
CA CYS A 16 15.61 -5.89 5.38
C CYS A 16 16.07 -4.42 5.32
N MET A 17 15.15 -3.47 5.15
CA MET A 17 15.41 -2.03 5.04
C MET A 17 16.35 -1.65 3.87
N GLN A 18 16.51 -2.52 2.87
CA GLN A 18 17.27 -2.25 1.65
C GLN A 18 16.37 -1.76 0.53
N LEU A 19 16.97 -1.06 -0.44
CA LEU A 19 16.29 -0.68 -1.68
C LEU A 19 15.86 -1.92 -2.47
N ILE A 20 14.68 -1.84 -3.08
CA ILE A 20 14.17 -2.84 -4.01
C ILE A 20 14.39 -2.32 -5.43
N GLU A 21 15.18 -3.03 -6.20
CA GLU A 21 15.40 -2.76 -7.62
C GLU A 21 14.28 -3.35 -8.48
N ASP A 22 14.27 -2.97 -9.76
CA ASP A 22 13.27 -3.47 -10.71
C ASP A 22 13.46 -4.99 -10.89
N GLY A 23 12.34 -5.72 -10.93
CA GLY A 23 12.31 -7.19 -10.96
C GLY A 23 12.56 -7.93 -9.63
N ASP A 24 12.82 -7.24 -8.51
CA ASP A 24 13.21 -7.90 -7.24
C ASP A 24 12.21 -7.73 -6.08
N GLY A 25 11.01 -7.19 -6.30
CA GLY A 25 10.03 -7.12 -5.23
C GLY A 25 8.70 -6.49 -5.57
N HIS A 26 7.84 -6.42 -4.54
CA HIS A 26 6.42 -6.16 -4.71
C HIS A 26 5.87 -5.26 -3.61
N VAL A 27 4.86 -4.47 -3.97
CA VAL A 27 3.88 -3.90 -3.05
C VAL A 27 2.71 -4.87 -2.97
N TRP A 28 2.35 -5.36 -1.78
CA TRP A 28 1.38 -6.45 -1.64
C TRP A 28 0.53 -6.37 -0.38
N ALA A 29 -0.64 -6.98 -0.43
CA ALA A 29 -1.51 -7.27 0.71
C ALA A 29 -2.05 -8.70 0.59
N ASP A 30 -2.31 -9.34 1.73
CA ASP A 30 -2.93 -10.66 1.73
C ASP A 30 -4.39 -10.54 1.29
N GLN A 31 -4.69 -11.06 0.09
CA GLN A 31 -6.00 -10.87 -0.51
C GLN A 31 -7.06 -11.75 0.14
N ASP A 32 -6.67 -12.93 0.62
CA ASP A 32 -7.60 -13.86 1.26
C ASP A 32 -8.01 -13.29 2.62
N ASP A 33 -7.05 -12.80 3.41
CA ASP A 33 -7.34 -12.07 4.65
C ASP A 33 -8.23 -10.85 4.40
N ALA A 34 -7.96 -10.08 3.33
CA ALA A 34 -8.74 -8.89 3.02
C ALA A 34 -10.18 -9.23 2.59
N ASN A 35 -10.37 -10.31 1.84
CA ASN A 35 -11.71 -10.81 1.50
C ASN A 35 -12.44 -11.30 2.76
N THR A 36 -11.78 -12.08 3.61
CA THR A 36 -12.36 -12.57 4.87
C THR A 36 -12.76 -11.40 5.77
N ALA A 37 -11.89 -10.40 5.94
CA ALA A 37 -12.19 -9.20 6.70
C ALA A 37 -13.39 -8.43 6.11
N PHE A 38 -13.45 -8.27 4.78
CA PHE A 38 -14.57 -7.63 4.10
C PHE A 38 -15.90 -8.35 4.35
N TYR A 39 -15.97 -9.67 4.16
CA TYR A 39 -17.20 -10.42 4.37
C TYR A 39 -17.64 -10.47 5.84
N ASN A 40 -16.69 -10.55 6.78
CA ASN A 40 -16.98 -10.51 8.21
C ASN A 40 -17.59 -9.15 8.66
N THR A 41 -17.32 -8.07 7.93
CA THR A 41 -17.91 -6.74 8.23
C THR A 41 -19.29 -6.51 7.60
N ASP A 42 -19.63 -7.21 6.52
CA ASP A 42 -20.90 -7.02 5.76
C ASP A 42 -22.06 -7.86 6.33
N ASP A 43 -21.77 -8.93 7.07
CA ASP A 43 -22.78 -9.88 7.61
C ASP A 43 -23.68 -9.33 8.73
N GLY A 44 -23.59 -8.03 9.05
CA GLY A 44 -24.61 -7.32 9.82
C GLY A 44 -24.69 -7.71 11.30
N HIS A 45 -24.37 -6.76 12.17
CA HIS A 45 -24.53 -6.80 13.63
C HIS A 45 -23.50 -7.67 14.37
N ASN A 46 -22.32 -7.10 14.63
CA ASN A 46 -21.66 -7.37 15.90
C ASN A 46 -22.05 -6.28 16.92
N PRO A 47 -23.09 -6.47 17.74
CA PRO A 47 -23.48 -5.49 18.77
C PRO A 47 -22.37 -5.21 19.80
N LEU A 48 -21.29 -5.99 19.81
CA LEU A 48 -20.09 -5.76 20.63
C LEU A 48 -19.10 -4.76 20.02
N GLU A 49 -19.15 -4.48 18.71
CA GLU A 49 -18.36 -3.39 18.11
C GLU A 49 -18.87 -2.00 18.55
N PHE A 50 -20.20 -1.85 18.71
CA PHE A 50 -20.79 -0.63 19.27
C PHE A 50 -20.37 -0.39 20.73
N LEU A 51 -20.09 -1.45 21.47
CA LEU A 51 -19.64 -1.40 22.87
C LEU A 51 -18.11 -1.26 23.00
N GLY A 52 -17.36 -1.25 21.90
CA GLY A 52 -15.90 -1.14 21.92
C GLY A 52 -15.20 -2.33 22.60
N LEU A 53 -15.87 -3.48 22.68
CA LEU A 53 -15.39 -4.67 23.40
C LEU A 53 -14.72 -5.72 22.51
N THR A 54 -14.79 -5.55 21.18
CA THR A 54 -14.01 -6.35 20.22
C THR A 54 -12.89 -5.49 19.66
N THR A 55 -11.67 -6.02 19.68
CA THR A 55 -10.54 -5.47 18.93
C THR A 55 -10.96 -5.29 17.47
N ARG A 56 -10.94 -4.03 17.04
CA ARG A 56 -11.08 -3.57 15.66
C ARG A 56 -10.59 -4.63 14.69
N VAL A 57 -11.44 -5.04 13.73
CA VAL A 57 -11.06 -5.93 12.62
C VAL A 57 -9.66 -5.55 12.15
N ASP A 58 -8.71 -6.49 12.25
CA ASP A 58 -7.32 -6.24 11.89
C ASP A 58 -7.28 -5.84 10.41
N ILE A 59 -7.09 -4.54 10.16
CA ILE A 59 -6.99 -4.00 8.82
C ILE A 59 -5.79 -4.67 8.15
N VAL A 60 -6.00 -5.27 6.98
CA VAL A 60 -4.93 -5.97 6.28
C VAL A 60 -3.90 -4.95 5.77
N ALA A 61 -2.66 -5.11 6.21
CA ALA A 61 -1.60 -4.18 5.90
C ALA A 61 -1.01 -4.43 4.51
N TRP A 62 -0.88 -3.35 3.73
CA TRP A 62 -0.03 -3.29 2.56
C TRP A 62 1.42 -3.18 2.97
N ARG A 63 2.26 -3.96 2.29
CA ARG A 63 3.70 -4.09 2.55
C ARG A 63 4.48 -3.90 1.26
N THR A 64 5.72 -3.46 1.39
CA THR A 64 6.70 -3.35 0.31
C THR A 64 7.87 -4.25 0.67
N THR A 65 8.09 -5.35 -0.07
CA THR A 65 9.15 -6.32 0.27
C THR A 65 9.85 -6.84 -0.97
N HIS A 66 11.13 -7.22 -0.83
CA HIS A 66 11.79 -8.07 -1.82
C HIS A 66 11.04 -9.40 -1.97
N THR A 67 11.18 -10.05 -3.12
CA THR A 67 10.64 -11.40 -3.36
C THR A 67 11.14 -12.37 -2.29
N ALA A 68 12.44 -12.35 -1.99
CA ALA A 68 13.05 -13.19 -0.96
C ALA A 68 12.63 -12.84 0.49
N CYS A 69 12.08 -11.63 0.71
CA CYS A 69 11.61 -11.18 2.02
C CYS A 69 10.09 -11.36 2.20
N ALA A 70 9.37 -11.76 1.16
CA ALA A 70 7.92 -11.94 1.23
C ALA A 70 7.57 -13.15 2.09
N LEU A 71 6.58 -12.98 2.98
CA LEU A 71 6.10 -14.03 3.88
C LEU A 71 4.89 -14.79 3.32
N SER A 72 4.32 -14.33 2.21
CA SER A 72 3.12 -14.92 1.60
C SER A 72 3.28 -15.03 0.08
N ASP A 73 3.05 -16.24 -0.43
CA ASP A 73 3.01 -16.51 -1.86
C ASP A 73 1.65 -16.13 -2.48
N TYR A 74 0.58 -16.18 -1.69
CA TYR A 74 -0.82 -15.99 -2.10
C TYR A 74 -1.36 -14.57 -1.85
N ALA A 75 -0.54 -13.56 -2.18
CA ALA A 75 -0.91 -12.16 -2.01
C ALA A 75 -1.34 -11.49 -3.33
N TYR A 76 -2.16 -10.44 -3.23
CA TYR A 76 -2.31 -9.50 -4.33
C TYR A 76 -1.02 -8.68 -4.43
N LYS A 77 -0.29 -8.84 -5.53
CA LYS A 77 1.06 -8.27 -5.71
C LYS A 77 1.07 -7.26 -6.86
N ILE A 78 1.75 -6.15 -6.63
CA ILE A 78 2.11 -5.16 -7.64
C ILE A 78 3.64 -5.13 -7.70
N GLU A 79 4.21 -5.51 -8.83
CA GLU A 79 5.66 -5.41 -9.05
C GLU A 79 6.13 -3.98 -8.80
N VAL A 80 7.25 -3.82 -8.11
CA VAL A 80 7.81 -2.53 -7.75
C VAL A 80 8.06 -1.67 -9.00
N GLU A 81 8.63 -2.24 -10.06
CA GLU A 81 8.86 -1.56 -11.35
C GLU A 81 7.58 -1.00 -11.99
N ARG A 82 6.40 -1.58 -11.67
CA ARG A 82 5.11 -1.20 -12.24
C ARG A 82 4.40 -0.08 -11.47
N ILE A 83 4.93 0.35 -10.33
CA ILE A 83 4.29 1.34 -9.45
C ILE A 83 5.22 2.50 -9.07
N ARG A 84 6.50 2.46 -9.46
CA ARG A 84 7.55 3.42 -9.08
C ARG A 84 7.52 4.80 -9.77
N THR A 85 6.41 5.16 -10.39
CA THR A 85 6.16 6.51 -10.89
C THR A 85 4.87 7.06 -10.30
N TRP A 86 4.75 8.36 -10.05
CA TRP A 86 3.51 8.97 -9.56
C TRP A 86 2.29 8.65 -10.44
N PRO A 87 2.37 8.73 -11.78
CA PRO A 87 1.25 8.32 -12.63
C PRO A 87 0.89 6.83 -12.47
N ALA A 88 1.88 5.95 -12.34
CA ALA A 88 1.61 4.53 -12.10
C ALA A 88 1.00 4.28 -10.72
N PHE A 89 1.50 4.97 -9.69
CA PHE A 89 0.96 4.91 -8.33
C PHE A 89 -0.50 5.38 -8.26
N LEU A 90 -0.83 6.46 -8.96
CA LEU A 90 -2.20 6.96 -9.08
C LEU A 90 -3.10 5.99 -9.87
N HIS A 91 -2.60 5.43 -10.97
CA HIS A 91 -3.32 4.39 -11.72
C HIS A 91 -3.66 3.21 -10.80
N TRP A 92 -2.68 2.66 -10.09
CA TRP A 92 -2.91 1.56 -9.16
C TRP A 92 -3.88 1.93 -8.04
N SER A 93 -3.79 3.15 -7.51
CA SER A 93 -4.75 3.66 -6.52
C SER A 93 -6.18 3.66 -7.06
N ALA A 94 -6.39 4.13 -8.30
CA ALA A 94 -7.69 4.08 -8.96
C ALA A 94 -8.16 2.65 -9.25
N HIS A 95 -7.24 1.77 -9.66
CA HIS A 95 -7.53 0.35 -9.88
C HIS A 95 -8.00 -0.35 -8.59
N LEU A 96 -7.32 -0.09 -7.47
CA LEU A 96 -7.63 -0.65 -6.17
C LEU A 96 -8.91 -0.08 -5.56
N ALA A 97 -9.24 1.19 -5.83
CA ALA A 97 -10.51 1.78 -5.42
C ALA A 97 -11.74 1.05 -6.01
N ALA A 98 -11.58 0.37 -7.16
CA ALA A 98 -12.63 -0.44 -7.76
C ALA A 98 -12.75 -1.86 -7.15
N LYS A 99 -11.86 -2.26 -6.24
CA LYS A 99 -11.88 -3.57 -5.59
C LYS A 99 -12.60 -3.49 -4.25
N LYS A 100 -13.70 -4.25 -4.10
CA LYS A 100 -14.51 -4.24 -2.87
C LYS A 100 -13.70 -4.58 -1.61
N TRP A 101 -12.83 -5.58 -1.67
CA TRP A 101 -11.99 -6.00 -0.54
C TRP A 101 -10.96 -4.94 -0.12
N ASN A 102 -10.63 -3.98 -0.97
CA ASN A 102 -9.61 -2.98 -0.66
C ASN A 102 -10.02 -2.07 0.52
N VAL A 103 -11.33 -1.95 0.80
CA VAL A 103 -11.84 -1.20 1.96
C VAL A 103 -11.43 -1.82 3.29
N ALA A 104 -11.10 -3.11 3.30
CA ALA A 104 -10.63 -3.85 4.47
C ALA A 104 -9.10 -3.79 4.64
N THR A 105 -8.40 -3.00 3.82
CA THR A 105 -6.95 -2.86 3.85
C THR A 105 -6.51 -1.46 4.28
N ASP A 106 -5.24 -1.30 4.63
CA ASP A 106 -4.66 0.00 4.99
C ASP A 106 -4.20 0.80 3.77
N TRP A 107 -4.70 0.52 2.55
CA TRP A 107 -4.23 1.17 1.31
C TRP A 107 -4.22 2.70 1.41
N GLN A 108 -5.25 3.32 1.99
CA GLN A 108 -5.28 4.77 2.19
C GLN A 108 -4.13 5.25 3.06
N LEU A 109 -3.80 4.51 4.12
CA LEU A 109 -2.69 4.81 4.99
C LEU A 109 -1.34 4.55 4.29
N PHE A 110 -1.24 3.52 3.45
CA PHE A 110 -0.08 3.29 2.58
C PHE A 110 0.17 4.48 1.64
N VAL A 111 -0.89 5.01 1.02
CA VAL A 111 -0.84 6.23 0.19
C VAL A 111 -0.35 7.43 0.98
N LEU A 112 -0.94 7.69 2.15
CA LEU A 112 -0.54 8.81 3.00
C LEU A 112 0.91 8.67 3.49
N ARG A 113 1.35 7.46 3.87
CA ARG A 113 2.75 7.21 4.25
C ARG A 113 3.68 7.47 3.07
N THR A 114 3.29 7.13 1.84
CA THR A 114 4.07 7.41 0.63
C THR A 114 4.18 8.92 0.39
N LEU A 115 3.12 9.68 0.65
CA LEU A 115 3.07 11.13 0.45
C LEU A 115 3.76 11.94 1.57
N GLU A 116 3.80 11.44 2.80
CA GLU A 116 4.35 12.19 3.94
C GLU A 116 5.61 11.52 4.52
N PRO A 117 6.78 11.62 3.86
CA PRO A 117 8.00 10.95 4.33
C PRO A 117 8.44 11.40 5.74
N LYS A 118 8.07 12.61 6.18
CA LYS A 118 8.37 13.11 7.53
C LYS A 118 7.50 12.47 8.62
N ARG A 119 6.39 11.84 8.26
CA ARG A 119 5.43 11.22 9.19
C ARG A 119 5.29 9.70 8.98
N GLY A 120 5.79 9.17 7.88
CA GLY A 120 5.79 7.73 7.57
C GLY A 120 6.99 6.98 8.17
N ALA A 121 6.88 5.64 8.19
CA ALA A 121 7.97 4.72 8.56
C ALA A 121 9.21 4.88 7.65
N VAL A 122 10.37 4.30 8.00
CA VAL A 122 11.59 4.40 7.17
C VAL A 122 11.52 3.54 5.89
N SER A 123 10.56 2.63 5.80
CA SER A 123 10.36 1.69 4.69
C SER A 123 9.13 2.04 3.83
N GLY A 124 8.88 1.23 2.79
CA GLY A 124 7.75 1.39 1.86
C GLY A 124 8.11 2.08 0.55
N LEU A 125 7.08 2.51 -0.18
CA LEU A 125 7.21 3.34 -1.38
C LEU A 125 7.41 4.81 -0.97
N ARG A 126 8.39 5.50 -1.57
CA ARG A 126 8.82 6.84 -1.15
C ARG A 126 9.19 7.74 -2.32
N PRO A 127 8.99 9.07 -2.22
CA PRO A 127 9.46 9.99 -3.23
C PRO A 127 10.99 10.00 -3.27
N MET A 128 11.57 9.94 -4.48
CA MET A 128 13.02 10.02 -4.64
C MET A 128 13.59 11.40 -4.30
N ARG A 129 12.77 12.44 -4.39
CA ARG A 129 13.16 13.82 -4.08
C ARG A 129 12.12 14.42 -3.12
N PRO A 130 12.53 15.00 -1.98
CA PRO A 130 11.61 15.65 -1.05
C PRO A 130 10.73 16.73 -1.71
N ARG A 131 11.28 17.47 -2.67
CA ARG A 131 10.57 18.51 -3.45
C ARG A 131 9.47 17.98 -4.36
N ALA A 132 9.35 16.65 -4.55
CA ALA A 132 8.27 16.08 -5.34
C ALA A 132 6.90 16.23 -4.67
N LEU A 133 6.86 16.65 -3.40
CA LEU A 133 5.65 16.79 -2.59
C LEU A 133 5.65 18.06 -1.73
N ASP A 134 6.28 19.16 -2.18
CA ASP A 134 5.99 20.49 -1.64
C ASP A 134 4.54 20.86 -2.03
N PHE A 135 3.60 20.21 -1.36
CA PHE A 135 2.17 20.36 -1.50
C PHE A 135 1.73 21.34 -0.42
N ASP A 136 1.56 22.61 -0.81
CA ASP A 136 1.11 23.70 0.07
C ASP A 136 -0.37 23.60 0.49
N GLY A 137 -0.98 22.41 0.35
CA GLY A 137 -2.39 22.14 0.63
C GLY A 137 -3.30 22.33 -0.59
N ILE A 138 -4.43 21.61 -0.60
CA ILE A 138 -5.58 21.98 -1.45
C ILE A 138 -6.44 22.94 -0.62
N GLY A 139 -6.48 24.21 -1.04
CA GLY A 139 -7.48 25.19 -0.59
C GLY A 139 -7.18 25.89 0.74
N THR A 140 -6.10 26.67 0.81
CA THR A 140 -6.03 27.83 1.73
C THR A 140 -6.73 29.03 1.12
#